data_AF-A0A935RCW2-F1
#
_entry.id   AF-A0A935RCW2-F1
#
_cell.length_a   1.000
_cell.length_b   1.000
_cell.length_c   1.000
_cell.angle_alpha   90.00
_cell.angle_beta   90.00
_cell.angle_gamma   90.00
#
_symmetry.space_group_name_H-M   'P 1'
#
loop_
_entity.id
_entity.type
_entity.pdbx_description
1 polymer ?
#
loop_
_entity_poly.entity_id
_entity_poly.type
_entity_poly.pdbx_seq_one_letter_code
_entity_poly.pdbx_strand_id
1 'polypeptide(L)'
;MVTPWCMSMLLVPGSAENWVSTGDNQRRFVKFPAGDFAFLGSEEAEVGEYQSCPLFSPMGKFSSQSEATMTARASMIALLTPAKQAHEPAKDKKPADGPSLSRRRFLALR
;
A
#
# COMPACT_ATOMS: atom_id res chain seq x y z
N MET A 1 -9.97 -3.41 -0.44
CA MET A 1 -10.88 -2.25 -0.50
C MET A 1 -10.72 -1.55 -1.85
N VAL A 2 -11.84 -1.21 -2.48
CA VAL A 2 -11.85 -0.45 -3.74
C VAL A 2 -12.71 0.79 -3.53
N THR A 3 -12.16 1.96 -3.84
CA THR A 3 -12.85 3.26 -3.74
C THR A 3 -12.59 4.06 -5.02
N PRO A 4 -13.34 5.15 -5.28
CA PRO A 4 -13.08 6.03 -6.42
C PRO A 4 -11.70 6.70 -6.41
N TRP A 5 -11.02 6.81 -5.26
CA TRP A 5 -9.71 7.47 -5.13
C TRP A 5 -8.55 6.48 -5.03
N CYS A 6 -8.72 5.32 -4.38
CA CYS A 6 -7.67 4.32 -4.23
C CYS A 6 -8.18 2.86 -4.16
N MET A 7 -7.26 1.93 -4.43
CA MET A 7 -7.40 0.51 -4.15
C MET A 7 -6.31 0.09 -3.17
N SER A 8 -6.68 -0.62 -2.11
CA SER A 8 -5.76 -1.12 -1.08
C SER A 8 -6.13 -2.52 -0.59
N MET A 9 -5.14 -3.26 -0.11
CA MET A 9 -5.34 -4.47 0.67
C MET A 9 -5.44 -4.13 2.15
N LEU A 10 -6.33 -4.79 2.86
CA LEU A 10 -6.53 -4.59 4.29
C LEU A 10 -6.19 -5.89 5.03
N LEU A 11 -5.41 -5.78 6.09
CA LEU A 11 -5.26 -6.81 7.11
C LEU A 11 -6.16 -6.43 8.29
N VAL A 12 -6.99 -7.38 8.71
CA VAL A 12 -7.89 -7.23 9.85
C VAL A 12 -7.60 -8.31 10.88
N PRO A 13 -7.80 -8.04 12.18
CA PRO A 13 -7.60 -9.04 13.23
C PRO A 13 -8.61 -10.18 13.08
N GLY A 14 -8.13 -11.38 12.73
CA GLY A 14 -8.97 -12.60 12.71
C GLY A 14 -9.16 -13.21 14.11
N SER A 15 -8.12 -13.16 14.93
CA SER A 15 -8.14 -13.53 16.35
C SER A 15 -7.24 -12.56 17.13
N ALA A 16 -7.66 -12.14 18.31
CA ALA A 16 -6.91 -11.17 19.11
C ALA A 16 -5.52 -11.68 19.52
N GLU A 17 -5.38 -12.99 19.76
CA GLU A 17 -4.13 -13.60 20.23
C GLU A 17 -2.97 -13.53 19.21
N ASN A 18 -3.28 -13.50 17.92
CA ASN A 18 -2.29 -13.49 16.84
C ASN A 18 -2.15 -12.11 16.19
N TRP A 19 -2.91 -11.12 16.65
CA TRP A 19 -2.84 -9.77 16.13
C TRP A 19 -1.61 -9.06 16.68
N VAL A 20 -0.77 -8.57 15.78
CA VAL A 20 0.34 -7.69 16.14
C VAL A 20 -0.07 -6.29 15.79
N SER A 21 -0.37 -5.50 16.82
CA SER A 21 -0.72 -4.10 16.68
C SER A 21 0.43 -3.34 16.03
N THR A 22 0.10 -2.53 15.02
CA THR A 22 1.01 -1.58 14.40
C THR A 22 0.51 -0.20 14.80
N GLY A 23 1.24 0.46 15.69
CA GLY A 23 0.87 1.81 16.14
C GLY A 23 0.66 2.78 14.99
N ASP A 24 -0.09 3.85 15.24
CA ASP A 24 -0.44 4.83 14.22
C ASP A 24 0.82 5.35 13.48
N ASN A 25 0.70 5.45 12.15
CA ASN A 25 1.78 5.81 11.22
C ASN A 25 3.03 4.90 11.25
N GLN A 26 2.98 3.74 11.89
CA GLN A 26 4.03 2.72 11.76
C GLN A 26 3.73 1.79 10.58
N ARG A 27 4.80 1.29 9.97
CA ARG A 27 4.72 0.28 8.91
C ARG A 27 5.25 -1.05 9.42
N ARG A 28 4.52 -2.12 9.11
CA ARG A 28 4.88 -3.50 9.38
C ARG A 28 5.06 -4.23 8.07
N PHE A 29 6.14 -5.00 7.97
CA PHE A 29 6.34 -5.91 6.84
C PHE A 29 5.68 -7.25 7.15
N VAL A 30 4.80 -7.69 6.26
CA VAL A 30 4.10 -8.97 6.35
C VAL A 30 4.59 -9.85 5.21
N LYS A 31 4.99 -11.08 5.54
CA LYS A 31 5.46 -12.07 4.57
C LYS A 31 4.29 -12.77 3.91
N PHE A 32 4.26 -12.75 2.59
CA PHE A 32 3.35 -13.51 1.76
C PHE A 32 4.13 -14.43 0.80
N PRO A 33 3.49 -15.43 0.18
CA PRO A 33 4.13 -16.23 -0.87
C PRO A 33 4.69 -15.38 -2.02
N ALA A 34 4.05 -14.24 -2.33
CA ALA A 34 4.53 -13.30 -3.33
C ALA A 34 5.72 -12.43 -2.87
N GLY A 35 6.09 -12.45 -1.59
CA GLY A 35 7.15 -11.63 -1.01
C GLY A 35 6.71 -10.84 0.21
N ASP A 36 7.54 -9.89 0.63
CA ASP A 36 7.28 -9.05 1.80
C ASP A 36 6.56 -7.76 1.40
N PHE A 37 5.45 -7.45 2.08
CA PHE A 37 4.62 -6.27 1.79
C PHE A 37 4.55 -5.36 3.01
N ALA A 38 4.67 -4.05 2.77
CA ALA A 38 4.54 -3.05 3.81
C ALA A 38 3.06 -2.70 4.03
N PHE A 39 2.60 -2.91 5.26
CA PHE A 39 1.28 -2.55 5.73
C PHE A 39 1.39 -1.43 6.77
N LEU A 40 0.60 -0.38 6.63
CA LEU A 40 0.54 0.74 7.58
C LEU A 40 -0.57 0.52 8.58
N GLY A 41 -0.28 0.69 9.87
CA GLY A 41 -1.28 0.69 10.93
C GLY A 41 -2.29 1.82 10.75
N SER A 42 -3.55 1.55 11.05
CA SER A 42 -4.66 2.50 11.01
C SER A 42 -5.71 2.08 12.03
N GLU A 43 -6.48 3.03 12.53
CA GLU A 43 -7.56 2.78 13.48
C GLU A 43 -8.81 3.50 12.99
N GLU A 44 -9.94 2.80 12.96
CA GLU A 44 -11.25 3.35 12.64
C GLU A 44 -12.24 2.94 13.72
N ALA A 45 -13.13 3.84 14.15
CA ALA A 45 -13.96 3.63 15.32
C ALA A 45 -14.90 2.41 15.19
N GLU A 46 -15.36 2.12 13.98
CA GLU A 46 -16.28 1.01 13.70
C GLU A 46 -15.58 -0.34 13.48
N VAL A 47 -14.33 -0.32 13.00
CA VAL A 47 -13.57 -1.53 12.60
C VAL A 47 -12.50 -1.90 13.63
N GLY A 48 -12.10 -0.94 14.46
CA GLY A 48 -10.93 -1.02 15.33
C GLY A 48 -9.63 -0.85 14.55
N GLU A 49 -8.56 -1.43 15.08
CA GLU A 49 -7.25 -1.39 14.45
C GLU A 49 -7.20 -2.31 13.23
N TYR A 50 -6.72 -1.79 12.11
CA TYR A 50 -6.45 -2.53 10.89
C TYR A 50 -5.14 -2.07 10.26
N GLN A 51 -4.67 -2.82 9.27
CA GLN A 51 -3.44 -2.49 8.58
C GLN A 51 -3.73 -2.40 7.08
N SER A 52 -3.18 -1.41 6.39
CA SER A 52 -3.47 -1.17 4.97
C SER A 52 -2.22 -1.14 4.09
N CYS A 53 -2.32 -1.74 2.91
CA CYS A 53 -1.28 -1.73 1.88
C CYS A 53 -1.87 -1.15 0.58
N PRO A 54 -1.53 0.10 0.20
CA PRO A 54 -2.05 0.70 -1.02
C PRO A 54 -1.50 0.00 -2.26
N LEU A 55 -2.37 -0.25 -3.24
CA LEU A 55 -2.01 -0.89 -4.52
C LEU A 55 -2.06 0.11 -5.68
N PHE A 56 -3.19 0.82 -5.82
CA PHE A 56 -3.40 1.76 -6.91
C PHE A 56 -3.92 3.09 -6.39
N SER A 57 -3.30 4.16 -6.88
CA SER A 57 -3.76 5.54 -6.80
C SER A 57 -3.05 6.34 -7.91
N PRO A 58 -3.77 7.18 -8.67
CA PRO A 58 -5.23 7.36 -8.71
C PRO A 58 -5.95 6.23 -9.46
N MET A 59 -7.26 6.12 -9.28
CA MET A 59 -8.11 5.05 -9.87
C MET A 59 -8.60 5.35 -11.29
N GLY A 60 -8.27 6.50 -11.88
CA GLY A 60 -8.74 6.92 -13.22
C GLY A 60 -8.28 6.03 -14.38
N LYS A 61 -7.43 5.03 -14.13
CA LYS A 61 -7.00 4.03 -15.13
C LYS A 61 -8.03 2.90 -15.33
N PHE A 62 -8.96 2.73 -14.40
CA PHE A 62 -10.00 1.71 -14.51
C PHE A 62 -11.22 2.28 -15.23
N SER A 63 -11.63 1.62 -16.31
CA SER A 63 -12.76 2.02 -17.15
C SER A 63 -14.12 1.77 -16.48
N SER A 64 -14.17 0.84 -15.51
CA SER A 64 -15.39 0.48 -14.80
C SER A 64 -15.11 -0.05 -13.39
N GLN A 65 -16.13 -0.03 -12.53
CA GLN A 65 -16.06 -0.67 -11.21
C GLN A 65 -15.81 -2.19 -11.32
N SER A 66 -16.36 -2.84 -12.35
CA SER A 66 -16.13 -4.26 -12.60
C SER A 66 -14.66 -4.56 -12.86
N GLU A 67 -14.01 -3.76 -13.70
CA GLU A 67 -12.57 -3.89 -13.98
C GLU A 67 -11.74 -3.69 -12.71
N ALA A 68 -11.98 -2.61 -11.95
CA ALA A 68 -11.29 -2.37 -10.69
C ALA A 68 -11.47 -3.55 -9.70
N THR A 69 -12.66 -4.13 -9.64
CA THR A 69 -12.96 -5.27 -8.77
C THR A 69 -12.25 -6.55 -9.24
N MET A 70 -12.20 -6.78 -10.55
CA MET A 70 -11.43 -7.90 -11.13
C MET A 70 -9.94 -7.76 -10.79
N THR A 71 -9.36 -6.57 -10.95
CA THR A 71 -7.96 -6.30 -10.60
C THR A 71 -7.70 -6.45 -9.10
N ALA A 72 -8.63 -6.04 -8.24
CA ALA A 72 -8.51 -6.25 -6.80
C ALA A 72 -8.47 -7.75 -6.44
N ARG A 73 -9.34 -8.56 -7.06
CA ARG A 73 -9.33 -10.03 -6.90
C ARG A 73 -8.05 -10.66 -7.44
N ALA A 74 -7.60 -10.24 -8.62
CA ALA A 74 -6.36 -10.73 -9.21
C ALA A 74 -5.14 -10.39 -8.33
N SER A 75 -5.09 -9.20 -7.75
CA SER A 75 -4.06 -8.79 -6.79
C SER A 75 -4.05 -9.68 -5.54
N MET A 76 -5.23 -10.04 -5.00
CA MET A 76 -5.32 -10.95 -3.85
C MET A 76 -4.80 -12.35 -4.18
N ILE A 77 -5.17 -12.90 -5.35
CA ILE A 77 -4.67 -14.20 -5.81
C ILE A 77 -3.15 -14.14 -6.01
N ALA A 78 -2.65 -13.07 -6.63
CA ALA A 78 -1.22 -12.87 -6.86
C ALA A 78 -0.45 -12.81 -5.54
N LEU A 79 -0.97 -12.11 -4.53
CA LEU A 79 -0.36 -12.02 -3.19
C LEU A 79 -0.15 -13.41 -2.55
N LEU A 80 -1.13 -14.30 -2.71
CA LEU A 80 -1.13 -15.64 -2.12
C LEU A 80 -0.42 -16.69 -3.00
N THR A 81 0.00 -16.32 -4.22
CA THR A 81 0.73 -17.21 -5.11
C THR A 81 2.22 -16.98 -4.92
N PRO A 82 3.05 -18.04 -4.85
CA PRO A 82 4.50 -17.89 -4.80
C PRO A 82 4.99 -16.98 -5.92
N ALA A 83 5.87 -16.04 -5.61
CA ALA A 83 6.45 -15.17 -6.61
C ALA A 83 7.14 -16.01 -7.69
N LYS A 84 6.51 -16.11 -8.86
CA LYS A 84 7.23 -16.50 -10.08
C LYS A 84 8.27 -15.40 -10.28
N GLN A 85 9.55 -15.75 -10.35
CA GLN A 85 10.64 -14.78 -10.56
C GLN A 85 10.27 -13.86 -11.74
N ALA A 86 9.72 -12.69 -11.44
CA ALA A 86 9.32 -11.71 -12.41
C ALA A 86 10.52 -10.76 -12.53
N HIS A 87 11.06 -10.69 -13.73
CA HIS A 87 12.11 -9.75 -14.11
C HIS A 87 11.74 -8.37 -13.57
N GLU A 88 12.64 -7.75 -12.81
CA GLU A 88 12.45 -6.40 -12.29
C GLU A 88 11.97 -5.51 -13.45
N PRO A 89 10.83 -4.81 -13.34
CA PRO A 89 10.56 -3.74 -14.30
C PRO A 89 11.73 -2.79 -14.18
N ALA A 90 12.46 -2.61 -15.29
CA ALA A 90 13.65 -1.79 -15.35
C ALA A 90 13.36 -0.48 -14.61
N LYS A 91 14.08 -0.27 -13.51
CA LYS A 91 14.05 1.00 -12.79
C LYS A 91 14.47 2.05 -13.82
N ASP A 92 13.51 2.81 -14.33
CA ASP A 92 13.80 4.05 -15.04
C ASP A 92 14.66 4.88 -14.09
N LYS A 93 15.96 4.94 -14.40
CA LYS A 93 16.92 5.81 -13.73
C LYS A 93 16.49 7.23 -14.03
N LYS A 94 15.62 7.80 -13.18
CA LYS A 94 15.43 9.24 -13.11
C LYS A 94 16.78 9.86 -12.71
N PRO A 95 17.37 10.78 -13.50
CA PRO A 95 18.62 11.42 -13.11
C PRO A 95 18.40 12.21 -11.83
N ALA A 96 19.23 11.92 -10.83
CA ALA A 96 19.41 12.77 -9.67
C ALA A 96 20.38 13.89 -10.06
N ASP A 97 19.85 15.09 -10.30
CA ASP A 97 20.49 16.29 -9.74
C ASP A 97 19.50 17.46 -9.70
N GLY A 98 19.37 18.07 -8.53
CA GLY A 98 18.46 19.19 -8.27
C GLY A 98 18.42 19.47 -6.77
N PRO A 99 18.65 20.72 -6.32
CA PRO A 99 18.84 21.01 -4.91
C PRO A 99 17.58 20.67 -4.11
N SER A 100 17.78 19.91 -3.04
CA SER A 100 16.76 19.58 -2.03
C SER A 100 16.19 20.88 -1.45
N LEU A 101 15.00 21.29 -1.92
CA LEU A 101 14.23 22.36 -1.32
C LEU A 101 13.64 21.85 0.00
N SER A 102 14.39 22.04 1.08
CA SER A 102 13.91 21.82 2.44
C SER A 102 12.74 22.77 2.72
N ARG A 103 11.56 22.21 3.02
CA ARG A 103 10.33 22.97 3.35
C ARG A 103 10.53 23.99 4.48
N ARG A 104 11.52 23.78 5.35
CA ARG A 104 11.84 24.68 6.48
C ARG A 104 12.64 25.92 6.09
N ARG A 105 13.24 25.96 4.88
CA ARG A 105 13.94 27.16 4.37
C ARG A 105 13.00 28.26 3.91
N PHE A 106 11.72 27.95 3.63
CA PHE A 106 10.72 28.93 3.20
C PHE A 106 10.34 29.94 4.30
N LEU A 107 10.31 29.50 5.56
CA LEU A 107 9.92 30.35 6.70
C LEU A 107 11.09 31.14 7.30
N ALA A 108 12.32 30.89 6.84
CA ALA A 108 13.54 31.52 7.39
C ALA A 108 14.01 32.74 6.59
N LEU A 109 13.26 33.16 5.56
CA LEU A 109 13.51 34.40 4.80
C LEU A 109 12.45 35.44 5.19
N ARG A 110 12.73 36.17 6.28
CA ARG A 110 12.18 37.50 6.56
C ARG A 110 13.30 38.38 7.08
#